data_AF-A0A4U6CNQ3-F1
#
_entry.id   AF-A0A4U6CNQ3-F1
#
_cell.length_a   1.000
_cell.length_b   1.000
_cell.length_c   1.000
_cell.angle_alpha   90.00
_cell.angle_beta   90.00
_cell.angle_gamma   90.00
#
_symmetry.space_group_name_H-M   'P 1'
#
loop_
_entity.id
_entity.type
_entity.pdbx_description
1 polymer ?
#
loop_
_entity_poly.entity_id
_entity_poly.type
_entity_poly.pdbx_seq_one_letter_code
_entity_poly.pdbx_strand_id
1 'polypeptide(L)'
;MKTKRIIFPVLAAMIAVGAAFATSETKEEKSKAVATFYVLNEDDSSYEVTTTRDPDCDTGSQVCEITTTATPDANNRIPKSQATATGWKN
;
A
#
# COMPACT_ATOMS: atom_id res chain seq x y z
N MET A 1 -13.98 47.72 -36.42
CA MET A 1 -14.33 46.33 -36.05
C MET A 1 -13.09 45.46 -36.23
N LYS A 2 -12.47 45.00 -35.12
CA LYS A 2 -11.37 44.02 -35.14
C LYS A 2 -11.83 42.83 -34.33
N THR A 3 -12.06 41.72 -35.01
CA THR A 3 -12.57 40.47 -34.45
C THR A 3 -11.46 39.44 -34.41
N LYS A 4 -11.51 38.56 -33.40
CA LYS A 4 -10.88 37.23 -33.30
C LYS A 4 -9.42 37.23 -32.83
N ARG A 5 -8.97 36.32 -31.95
CA ARG A 5 -9.53 35.17 -31.22
C ARG A 5 -8.51 34.94 -30.10
N ILE A 6 -8.89 34.95 -28.82
CA ILE A 6 -8.01 34.46 -27.77
C ILE A 6 -8.58 33.14 -27.27
N ILE A 7 -7.73 32.15 -27.40
CA ILE A 7 -7.93 30.72 -27.24
C ILE A 7 -8.15 30.44 -25.75
N PHE A 8 -9.24 29.73 -25.43
CA PHE A 8 -9.49 29.14 -24.11
C PHE A 8 -8.40 28.13 -23.78
N PRO A 9 -7.58 28.32 -22.73
CA PRO A 9 -6.74 27.27 -22.22
C PRO A 9 -7.46 26.57 -21.06
N VAL A 10 -7.89 25.34 -21.35
CA VAL A 10 -7.53 24.15 -20.58
C VAL A 10 -8.09 24.07 -19.15
N LEU A 11 -9.28 23.46 -19.12
CA LEU A 11 -9.72 22.44 -18.17
C LEU A 11 -8.58 21.46 -17.83
N ALA A 12 -7.90 21.63 -16.68
CA ALA A 12 -7.06 20.60 -16.06
C ALA A 12 -6.68 20.95 -14.62
N ALA A 13 -7.64 20.94 -13.69
CA ALA A 13 -7.34 20.74 -12.28
C ALA A 13 -7.59 19.25 -11.96
N MET A 14 -6.78 18.39 -12.56
CA MET A 14 -6.75 16.97 -12.25
C MET A 14 -6.03 16.76 -10.90
N ILE A 15 -6.78 16.19 -9.96
CA ILE A 15 -6.32 15.18 -8.99
C ILE A 15 -5.13 15.62 -8.12
N ALA A 16 -5.44 16.40 -7.08
CA ALA A 16 -4.57 16.59 -5.93
C ALA A 16 -5.06 15.76 -4.74
N VAL A 17 -5.05 14.42 -4.85
CA VAL A 17 -5.00 13.53 -3.67
C VAL A 17 -4.23 12.27 -4.09
N GLY A 18 -3.02 12.11 -3.57
CA GLY A 18 -2.19 10.93 -3.84
C GLY A 18 -0.68 11.16 -3.80
N ALA A 19 -0.20 12.23 -3.15
CA ALA A 19 1.23 12.45 -2.90
C ALA A 19 1.59 12.12 -1.45
N ALA A 20 1.56 10.83 -1.14
CA ALA A 20 2.27 10.16 -0.05
C ALA A 20 2.19 8.69 -0.51
N PHE A 21 3.17 8.10 -1.18
CA PHE A 21 4.49 7.70 -0.71
C PHE A 21 5.39 7.50 -1.93
N ALA A 22 6.20 8.49 -2.34
CA ALA A 22 7.18 8.30 -3.41
C ALA A 22 8.25 9.39 -3.35
N THR A 23 9.13 9.32 -2.35
CA THR A 23 10.43 9.97 -2.44
C THR A 23 11.43 9.10 -1.71
N SER A 24 12.17 8.33 -2.51
CA SER A 24 13.57 7.97 -2.30
C SER A 24 14.00 7.20 -3.55
N GLU A 25 14.37 7.95 -4.58
CA GLU A 25 15.15 7.43 -5.69
C GLU A 25 16.57 7.17 -5.18
N THR A 26 16.87 5.92 -4.80
CA THR A 26 18.25 5.44 -4.75
C THR A 26 18.31 4.19 -5.59
N LYS A 27 19.14 4.24 -6.64
CA LYS A 27 19.50 3.09 -7.46
C LYS A 27 20.31 2.12 -6.60
N GLU A 28 19.62 1.28 -5.85
CA GLU A 28 20.18 0.02 -5.36
C GLU A 28 19.46 -1.11 -6.05
N GLU A 29 20.25 -2.07 -6.51
CA GLU A 29 19.83 -3.38 -6.98
C GLU A 29 18.59 -3.85 -6.20
N LYS A 30 17.49 -4.13 -6.91
CA LYS A 30 16.13 -4.42 -6.39
C LYS A 30 16.10 -5.66 -5.47
N SER A 31 16.77 -5.63 -4.33
CA SER A 31 16.27 -6.33 -3.15
C SER A 31 14.99 -5.58 -2.79
N LYS A 32 13.86 -6.11 -3.26
CA LYS A 32 12.55 -5.59 -2.89
C LYS A 32 12.57 -5.43 -1.36
N ALA A 33 12.50 -4.19 -0.88
CA ALA A 33 12.56 -3.93 0.54
C ALA A 33 11.46 -4.73 1.23
N VAL A 34 11.84 -5.52 2.24
CA VAL A 34 10.87 -6.27 3.04
C VAL A 34 10.08 -5.25 3.83
N ALA A 35 8.79 -5.13 3.51
CA ALA A 35 7.84 -4.26 4.17
C ALA A 35 7.05 -5.05 5.21
N THR A 36 6.78 -4.42 6.35
CA THR A 36 5.92 -4.96 7.40
C THR A 36 4.52 -4.41 7.26
N PHE A 37 3.53 -5.29 7.35
CA PHE A 37 2.11 -4.96 7.33
C PHE A 37 1.37 -5.68 8.47
N TYR A 38 0.27 -5.11 8.90
CA TYR A 38 -0.59 -5.69 9.93
C TYR A 38 -1.84 -6.28 9.30
N VAL A 39 -2.29 -7.44 9.79
CA VAL A 39 -3.41 -8.19 9.22
C VAL A 39 -4.72 -7.74 9.86
N LEU A 40 -5.64 -7.24 9.03
CA LEU A 40 -7.01 -6.92 9.43
C LEU A 40 -7.91 -8.15 9.34
N ASN A 41 -7.77 -8.91 8.25
CA ASN A 41 -8.56 -10.11 7.99
C ASN A 41 -7.73 -11.13 7.22
N GLU A 42 -8.06 -12.41 7.37
CA GLU A 42 -7.36 -13.52 6.72
C GLU A 42 -8.37 -14.35 5.91
N ASP A 43 -8.15 -14.40 4.59
CA ASP A 43 -8.85 -15.32 3.70
C ASP A 43 -8.01 -16.59 3.50
N ASP A 44 -8.54 -17.62 2.84
CA ASP A 44 -7.80 -18.86 2.57
C ASP A 44 -6.46 -18.64 1.84
N SER A 45 -6.42 -17.69 0.90
CA SER A 45 -5.26 -17.46 0.01
C SER A 45 -4.53 -16.13 0.21
N SER A 46 -5.08 -15.20 1.00
CA SER A 46 -4.55 -13.85 1.14
C SER A 46 -4.74 -13.26 2.54
N TYR A 47 -3.86 -12.35 2.90
CA TYR A 47 -4.01 -11.47 4.06
C TYR A 47 -4.54 -10.11 3.59
N GLU A 48 -5.62 -9.63 4.19
CA GLU A 48 -6.03 -8.24 4.09
C GLU A 48 -5.24 -7.43 5.11
N VAL A 49 -4.56 -6.39 4.64
CA VAL A 49 -3.54 -5.69 5.41
C VAL A 49 -3.80 -4.20 5.61
N THR A 50 -3.14 -3.65 6.63
CA THR A 50 -3.03 -2.22 6.89
C THR A 50 -1.61 -1.86 7.32
N THR A 51 -1.27 -0.58 7.27
CA THR A 51 -0.02 -0.04 7.82
C THR A 51 -0.16 0.41 9.28
N THR A 52 -1.39 0.44 9.80
CA THR A 52 -1.66 0.79 11.20
C THR A 52 -1.44 -0.42 12.09
N ARG A 53 -0.54 -0.31 13.08
CA ARG A 53 -0.33 -1.37 14.07
C ARG A 53 -1.60 -1.62 14.86
N ASP A 54 -2.05 -2.87 14.86
CA ASP A 54 -3.08 -3.34 15.77
C ASP A 54 -2.47 -3.42 17.18
N PRO A 55 -3.01 -2.71 18.19
CA PRO A 55 -2.47 -2.71 19.55
C PRO A 55 -2.59 -4.07 20.25
N ASP A 56 -3.45 -4.97 19.77
CA ASP A 56 -3.64 -6.32 20.31
C ASP A 56 -2.72 -7.36 19.64
N CYS A 57 -1.83 -6.92 18.75
CA CYS A 57 -0.80 -7.73 18.08
C CYS A 57 0.40 -7.98 19.00
N ASP A 58 0.14 -8.65 20.13
CA ASP A 58 1.14 -8.90 21.16
C ASP A 58 1.32 -10.40 21.48
N THR A 59 0.28 -11.25 21.42
CA THR A 59 0.41 -12.73 21.40
C THR A 59 -0.93 -13.42 21.13
N GLY A 60 -0.97 -14.46 20.29
CA GLY A 60 -2.13 -15.35 20.15
C GLY A 60 -2.04 -16.34 18.99
N SER A 61 -3.18 -16.78 18.43
CA SER A 61 -3.25 -17.83 17.41
C SER A 61 -3.48 -17.34 15.98
N GLN A 62 -4.02 -16.14 15.80
CA GLN A 62 -4.30 -15.53 14.50
C GLN A 62 -3.12 -14.68 14.03
N VAL A 63 -2.80 -14.70 12.73
CA VAL A 63 -1.74 -13.83 12.20
C VAL A 63 -2.15 -12.37 12.35
N CYS A 64 -1.28 -11.54 12.94
CA CYS A 64 -1.52 -10.10 13.12
C CYS A 64 -0.47 -9.24 12.43
N GLU A 65 0.72 -9.78 12.17
CA GLU A 65 1.79 -9.09 11.45
C GLU A 65 2.37 -10.01 10.38
N ILE A 66 2.62 -9.45 9.20
CA ILE A 66 3.30 -10.11 8.11
C ILE A 66 4.42 -9.24 7.57
N THR A 67 5.46 -9.89 7.09
CA THR A 67 6.51 -9.26 6.28
C THR A 67 6.42 -9.76 4.85
N THR A 68 6.56 -8.86 3.89
CA THR A 68 6.51 -9.21 2.47
C THR A 68 7.33 -8.26 1.63
N THR A 69 7.73 -8.74 0.46
CA THR A 69 8.28 -7.91 -0.61
C THR A 69 7.24 -7.56 -1.68
N ALA A 70 6.02 -8.10 -1.55
CA ALA A 70 4.91 -7.81 -2.43
C ALA A 70 4.22 -6.52 -2.01
N THR A 71 3.76 -5.77 -3.00
CA THR A 71 2.85 -4.65 -2.80
C THR A 71 1.42 -5.17 -2.65
N PRO A 72 0.64 -4.66 -1.68
CA PRO A 72 -0.79 -4.95 -1.60
C PRO A 72 -1.51 -4.63 -2.90
N ASP A 73 -2.54 -5.40 -3.22
CA ASP A 73 -3.41 -5.12 -4.36
C ASP A 73 -4.34 -3.92 -4.11
N ALA A 74 -5.21 -3.60 -5.07
CA ALA A 74 -6.16 -2.49 -4.97
C ALA A 74 -7.18 -2.64 -3.82
N ASN A 75 -7.30 -3.83 -3.22
CA ASN A 75 -8.16 -4.13 -2.09
C ASN A 75 -7.35 -4.30 -0.78
N ASN A 76 -6.09 -3.85 -0.75
CA ASN A 76 -5.16 -4.04 0.37
C ASN A 76 -4.90 -5.51 0.73
N ARG A 77 -4.86 -6.41 -0.26
CA ARG A 77 -4.59 -7.84 -0.03
C ARG A 77 -3.19 -8.22 -0.48
N ILE A 78 -2.56 -9.10 0.29
CA ILE A 78 -1.27 -9.72 -0.05
C ILE A 78 -1.46 -11.24 -0.09
N PRO A 79 -1.06 -11.93 -1.17
CA PRO A 79 -1.12 -13.38 -1.24
C PRO A 79 -0.27 -14.03 -0.15
N LYS A 80 -0.80 -15.06 0.53
CA LYS A 80 -0.05 -15.77 1.59
C LYS A 80 1.26 -16.38 1.07
N SER A 81 1.28 -16.79 -0.20
CA SER A 81 2.49 -17.31 -0.86
C SER A 81 3.63 -16.30 -1.00
N GLN A 82 3.34 -15.01 -0.82
CA GLN A 82 4.30 -13.91 -0.95
C GLN A 82 4.57 -13.22 0.39
N ALA A 83 3.94 -13.64 1.48
CA ALA A 83 4.10 -13.04 2.80
C ALA A 83 4.56 -14.07 3.84
N THR A 84 5.28 -13.60 4.84
CA THR A 84 5.71 -14.39 5.99
C THR A 84 5.05 -13.82 7.24
N ALA A 85 4.27 -14.63 7.96
CA ALA A 85 3.70 -14.23 9.25
C ALA A 85 4.82 -14.05 10.28
N THR A 86 4.84 -12.90 10.94
CA THR A 86 5.86 -12.52 11.94
C THR A 86 5.28 -12.20 13.31
N GLY A 87 3.97 -11.94 13.41
CA GLY A 87 3.28 -11.65 14.67
C GLY A 87 1.91 -12.31 14.74
N TRP A 88 1.45 -12.60 15.97
CA TRP A 88 0.17 -13.26 16.24
C TRP A 88 -0.67 -12.54 17.31
N LYS A 89 -2.00 -12.55 17.14
CA LYS A 89 -3.01 -12.04 18.11
C LYS A 89 -4.05 -13.11 18.44
N ASN A 90 -4.73 -12.99 19.58
CA ASN A 90 -5.63 -14.02 20.09
C ASN A 90 -7.09 -13.75 19.75
#